data_AF-A0A183H4Z3-F1
#
_entry.id   AF-A0A183H4Z3-F1
#
_cell.length_a   1.000
_cell.length_b   1.000
_cell.length_c   1.000
_cell.angle_alpha   90.00
_cell.angle_beta   90.00
_cell.angle_gamma   90.00
#
_symmetry.space_group_name_H-M   'P 1'
#
loop_
_entity.id
_entity.type
_entity.pdbx_description
1 polymer ?
#
loop_
_entity_poly.entity_id
_entity_poly.type
_entity_poly.pdbx_seq_one_letter_code
_entity_poly.pdbx_strand_id
1 'polypeptide(L)'
;LSYFRGNDAEETVSEKSPLIATAATAVQQLAIRIYSMISSDCNSSATTTVVSVISDGSCRDEIDVTQMLTTFLFQLWFLLLKRERHEAIKYLEDSELCLRLIHITMTMVAQTEKIVSANAESKSKPTEKRTRNFLHFLIEVIGYFAAASERAKMFCLLGWQRSLLMQLVSLPLGYFSNRELMAILMPTLIAICYQNPMAIDLIKPSLSAKTFAIYLEAAQDEQFPEPARFPKKFWSDAIKYFSNC
;
A
#
# COMPACT_ATOMS: atom_id res chain seq x y z
N LEU A 1 -13.48 4.87 -24.56
CA LEU A 1 -13.27 4.34 -25.92
C LEU A 1 -11.82 4.61 -26.32
N SER A 2 -11.04 3.52 -26.38
CA SER A 2 -9.87 3.29 -27.25
C SER A 2 -8.92 4.46 -27.55
N TYR A 3 -7.73 4.46 -26.95
CA TYR A 3 -6.46 4.77 -27.64
C TYR A 3 -5.25 4.29 -26.81
N PHE A 4 -4.88 3.02 -27.02
CA PHE A 4 -3.49 2.55 -27.01
C PHE A 4 -3.37 1.60 -28.21
N ARG A 5 -3.17 2.18 -29.40
CA ARG A 5 -2.78 1.48 -30.62
C ARG A 5 -1.84 2.38 -31.43
N GLY A 6 -0.72 1.79 -31.85
CA GLY A 6 0.39 2.42 -32.58
C GLY A 6 1.64 2.38 -31.71
N ASN A 7 2.62 1.49 -31.91
CA ASN A 7 3.11 0.91 -33.15
C ASN A 7 3.63 -0.52 -32.91
N ASP A 8 3.21 -1.46 -33.75
CA ASP A 8 3.86 -2.76 -33.90
C ASP A 8 5.09 -2.56 -34.80
N ALA A 9 6.28 -2.81 -34.26
CA ALA A 9 7.46 -3.16 -35.04
C ALA A 9 8.39 -4.01 -34.15
N GLU A 10 8.59 -5.25 -34.59
CA GLU A 10 9.57 -6.24 -34.13
C GLU A 10 9.38 -6.83 -32.72
N GLU A 11 8.48 -7.81 -32.71
CA GLU A 11 8.69 -9.15 -32.16
C GLU A 11 10.18 -9.50 -31.88
N THR A 12 10.63 -9.23 -30.66
CA THR A 12 11.56 -10.15 -29.98
C THR A 12 10.78 -10.81 -28.86
N VAL A 13 10.46 -12.09 -29.06
CA VAL A 13 10.04 -13.00 -28.00
C VAL A 13 11.13 -12.97 -26.94
N SER A 14 11.00 -12.08 -25.96
CA SER A 14 11.88 -12.04 -24.81
C SER A 14 11.62 -13.32 -24.03
N GLU A 15 12.54 -14.28 -24.15
CA GLU A 15 12.57 -15.48 -23.33
C GLU A 15 12.28 -15.07 -21.88
N LYS A 16 11.13 -15.51 -21.35
CA LYS A 16 10.78 -15.26 -19.95
C LYS A 16 11.91 -15.83 -19.10
N SER A 17 12.68 -14.98 -18.43
CA SER A 17 13.79 -15.50 -17.63
C SER A 17 13.22 -16.42 -16.54
N PRO A 18 13.76 -17.64 -16.36
CA PRO A 18 13.19 -18.63 -15.44
C PRO A 18 13.09 -18.10 -14.00
N LEU A 19 14.00 -17.20 -13.62
CA LEU A 19 14.01 -16.53 -12.32
C LEU A 19 12.75 -15.69 -12.05
N ILE A 20 12.13 -15.12 -13.08
CA ILE A 20 10.95 -14.25 -12.94
C ILE A 20 9.68 -15.06 -12.73
N ALA A 21 9.52 -16.13 -13.51
CA ALA A 21 8.41 -17.07 -13.32
C ALA A 21 8.45 -17.66 -11.91
N THR A 22 9.65 -17.97 -11.39
CA THR A 22 9.85 -18.40 -10.01
C THR A 22 9.46 -17.32 -9.00
N ALA A 23 9.91 -16.07 -9.20
CA ALA A 23 9.60 -14.97 -8.28
C ALA A 23 8.10 -14.67 -8.19
N ALA A 24 7.39 -14.65 -9.33
CA ALA A 24 5.96 -14.40 -9.32
C ALA A 24 5.15 -15.55 -8.72
N THR A 25 5.54 -16.80 -9.00
CA THR A 25 4.96 -17.98 -8.35
C THR A 25 5.18 -17.91 -6.84
N ALA A 26 6.36 -17.48 -6.40
CA ALA A 26 6.67 -17.29 -4.98
C ALA A 26 5.80 -16.20 -4.34
N VAL A 27 5.56 -15.06 -5.01
CA VAL A 27 4.61 -14.02 -4.54
C VAL A 27 3.22 -14.61 -4.35
N GLN A 28 2.71 -15.35 -5.34
CA GLN A 28 1.40 -15.97 -5.23
C GLN A 28 1.34 -16.92 -4.04
N GLN A 29 2.24 -17.91 -3.97
CA GLN A 29 2.25 -18.91 -2.90
C GLN A 29 2.39 -18.27 -1.51
N LEU A 30 3.26 -17.28 -1.37
CA LEU A 30 3.44 -16.56 -0.11
C LEU A 30 2.18 -15.78 0.28
N ALA A 31 1.51 -15.13 -0.68
CA ALA A 31 0.22 -14.47 -0.44
C ALA A 31 -0.86 -15.47 0.00
N ILE A 32 -0.94 -16.67 -0.61
CA ILE A 32 -1.88 -17.72 -0.16
C ILE A 32 -1.60 -18.10 1.30
N ARG A 33 -0.33 -18.39 1.62
CA ARG A 33 0.05 -18.84 2.97
C ARG A 33 -0.21 -17.79 4.03
N ILE A 34 0.19 -16.54 3.80
CA ILE A 34 -0.06 -15.43 4.74
C ILE A 34 -1.56 -15.20 4.91
N TYR A 35 -2.33 -15.20 3.81
CA TYR A 35 -3.79 -15.08 3.88
C TYR A 35 -4.43 -16.20 4.72
N SER A 36 -4.00 -17.45 4.52
CA SER A 36 -4.48 -18.58 5.33
C SER A 36 -4.14 -18.44 6.81
N MET A 37 -2.93 -17.98 7.14
CA MET A 37 -2.52 -17.73 8.54
C MET A 37 -3.40 -16.67 9.20
N ILE A 38 -3.59 -15.52 8.53
CA ILE A 38 -4.45 -14.44 9.02
C ILE A 38 -5.88 -14.92 9.20
N SER A 39 -6.39 -15.71 8.25
CA SER A 39 -7.76 -16.21 8.27
C SER A 39 -7.98 -17.25 9.38
N SER A 40 -6.98 -18.10 9.67
CA SER A 40 -7.07 -19.07 10.78
C SER A 40 -7.01 -18.39 12.14
N ASP A 41 -6.22 -17.33 12.27
CA ASP A 41 -6.09 -16.57 13.51
C ASP A 41 -7.36 -15.76 13.84
N CYS A 42 -8.14 -15.38 12.83
CA CYS A 42 -9.46 -14.76 13.05
C CYS A 42 -10.52 -15.76 13.57
N ASN A 43 -10.36 -17.06 13.29
CA ASN A 43 -11.30 -18.11 13.66
C ASN A 43 -10.95 -18.81 14.99
N SER A 44 -9.73 -18.63 15.49
CA SER A 44 -9.30 -19.08 16.81
C SER A 44 -9.27 -17.89 17.74
N SER A 45 -9.93 -17.98 18.89
CA SER A 45 -9.88 -16.93 19.90
C SER A 45 -8.45 -16.71 20.38
N ALA A 46 -7.80 -15.66 19.86
CA ALA A 46 -6.58 -15.03 20.36
C ALA A 46 -5.42 -15.97 20.75
N THR A 47 -4.59 -16.35 19.79
CA THR A 47 -3.17 -16.58 20.07
C THR A 47 -2.36 -16.23 18.84
N THR A 48 -1.80 -15.02 18.80
CA THR A 48 -0.75 -14.66 17.85
C THR A 48 0.33 -15.72 17.91
N THR A 49 0.68 -16.35 16.79
CA THR A 49 1.74 -17.37 16.76
C THR A 49 3.08 -16.67 16.95
N VAL A 50 3.45 -16.41 18.20
CA VAL A 50 4.70 -15.75 18.56
C VAL A 50 5.82 -16.78 18.51
N VAL A 51 6.73 -16.64 17.55
CA VAL A 51 7.99 -17.39 17.55
C VAL A 51 9.00 -16.59 18.35
N SER A 52 9.31 -17.05 19.56
CA SER A 52 10.43 -16.51 20.33
C SER A 52 11.74 -17.11 19.79
N VAL A 53 12.50 -16.33 19.03
CA VAL A 53 13.87 -16.72 18.66
C VAL A 53 14.79 -16.38 19.83
N ILE A 54 15.54 -17.38 20.32
CA ILE A 54 16.57 -17.20 21.33
C ILE A 54 17.74 -16.48 20.67
N SER A 55 17.85 -15.17 20.90
CA SER A 55 19.10 -14.42 20.66
C SER A 55 19.75 -14.18 22.01
N ASP A 56 20.99 -14.63 22.15
CA ASP A 56 21.83 -14.39 23.31
C ASP A 56 22.07 -12.88 23.46
N GLY A 57 21.79 -12.32 24.65
CA GLY A 57 22.00 -10.91 24.97
C GLY A 57 20.81 -9.95 24.78
N SER A 58 19.92 -9.89 25.78
CA SER A 58 19.14 -8.70 26.19
C SER A 58 18.35 -7.89 25.13
N CYS A 59 17.23 -8.44 24.63
CA CYS A 59 15.94 -7.76 24.43
C CYS A 59 14.98 -8.80 23.83
N ARG A 60 13.89 -9.17 24.53
CA ARG A 60 12.84 -10.01 23.95
C ARG A 60 12.09 -9.20 22.90
N ASP A 61 12.61 -9.18 21.68
CA ASP A 61 11.87 -8.73 20.51
C ASP A 61 11.02 -9.91 20.02
N GLU A 62 9.75 -9.93 20.41
CA GLU A 62 8.77 -10.80 19.75
C GLU A 62 8.65 -10.34 18.29
N ILE A 63 9.25 -11.11 17.38
CA ILE A 63 9.13 -10.85 15.95
C ILE A 63 7.78 -11.38 15.51
N ASP A 64 6.88 -10.47 15.13
CA ASP A 64 5.62 -10.83 14.49
C ASP A 64 5.93 -11.48 13.13
N VAL A 65 5.84 -12.81 13.09
CA VAL A 65 6.12 -13.64 11.92
C VAL A 65 5.26 -13.20 10.73
N THR A 66 4.03 -12.76 10.97
CA THR A 66 3.11 -12.29 9.94
C THR A 66 3.58 -10.97 9.33
N GLN A 67 4.09 -10.04 10.13
CA GLN A 67 4.69 -8.79 9.61
C GLN A 67 5.96 -9.07 8.81
N MET A 68 6.80 -9.99 9.28
CA MET A 68 8.04 -10.37 8.58
C MET A 68 7.71 -10.99 7.22
N LEU A 69 6.84 -11.99 7.17
CA LEU A 69 6.42 -12.63 5.91
C LEU A 69 5.74 -11.64 4.96
N THR A 70 4.92 -10.74 5.50
CA THR A 70 4.29 -9.67 4.70
C THR A 70 5.33 -8.71 4.12
N THR A 71 6.37 -8.38 4.89
CA THR A 71 7.48 -7.56 4.39
C THR A 71 8.18 -8.23 3.22
N PHE A 72 8.51 -9.52 3.35
CA PHE A 72 9.14 -10.29 2.27
C PHE A 72 8.25 -10.39 1.03
N LEU A 73 6.94 -10.63 1.21
CA LEU A 73 5.98 -10.66 0.12
C LEU A 73 6.02 -9.37 -0.70
N PHE A 74 5.92 -8.22 -0.02
CA PHE A 74 5.86 -6.94 -0.70
C PHE A 74 7.20 -6.45 -1.23
N GLN A 75 8.32 -6.83 -0.60
CA GLN A 75 9.65 -6.61 -1.17
C GLN A 75 9.85 -7.39 -2.48
N LEU A 76 9.41 -8.64 -2.52
CA LEU A 76 9.47 -9.44 -3.75
C LEU A 76 8.54 -8.88 -4.82
N TRP A 77 7.35 -8.43 -4.44
CA TRP A 77 6.43 -7.71 -5.32
C TRP A 77 7.06 -6.44 -5.92
N PHE A 78 7.71 -5.61 -5.10
CA PHE A 78 8.38 -4.41 -5.59
C PHE A 78 9.55 -4.73 -6.52
N LEU A 79 10.30 -5.79 -6.24
CA LEU A 79 11.37 -6.24 -7.11
C LEU A 79 10.82 -6.61 -8.50
N LEU A 80 9.68 -7.32 -8.55
CA LEU A 80 8.98 -7.64 -9.80
C LEU A 80 8.51 -6.37 -10.51
N LEU A 81 7.86 -5.44 -9.78
CA LEU A 81 7.37 -4.19 -10.35
C LEU A 81 8.50 -3.32 -10.94
N LYS A 82 9.68 -3.33 -10.31
CA LYS A 82 10.85 -2.55 -10.75
C LYS A 82 11.59 -3.19 -11.93
N ARG A 83 11.71 -4.52 -11.98
CA ARG A 83 12.40 -5.21 -13.08
C ARG A 83 11.50 -5.41 -14.30
N GLU A 84 10.26 -5.87 -14.10
CA GLU A 84 9.34 -6.21 -15.18
C GLU A 84 7.92 -5.72 -14.88
N ARG A 85 7.76 -4.39 -14.99
CA ARG A 85 6.49 -3.72 -14.71
C ARG A 85 5.30 -4.31 -15.47
N HIS A 86 5.50 -4.68 -16.75
CA HIS A 86 4.44 -5.23 -17.59
C HIS A 86 3.92 -6.56 -17.06
N GLU A 87 4.80 -7.51 -16.74
CA GLU A 87 4.40 -8.82 -16.22
C GLU A 87 3.84 -8.68 -14.79
N ALA A 88 4.42 -7.81 -13.95
CA ALA A 88 3.87 -7.49 -12.63
C ALA A 88 2.41 -6.98 -12.72
N ILE A 89 2.12 -6.06 -13.64
CA ILE A 89 0.75 -5.57 -13.86
C ILE A 89 -0.17 -6.71 -14.33
N LYS A 90 0.32 -7.61 -15.18
CA LYS A 90 -0.44 -8.78 -15.63
C LYS A 90 -0.83 -9.70 -14.47
N TYR A 91 0.02 -9.87 -13.46
CA TYR A 91 -0.35 -10.62 -12.25
C TYR A 91 -1.50 -9.96 -11.47
N LEU A 92 -1.70 -8.65 -11.57
CA LEU A 92 -2.87 -7.98 -10.97
C LEU A 92 -4.16 -8.17 -11.77
N GLU A 93 -4.14 -8.92 -12.87
CA GLU A 93 -5.37 -9.38 -13.53
C GLU A 93 -6.00 -10.55 -12.77
N ASP A 94 -5.21 -11.29 -11.98
CA ASP A 94 -5.72 -12.30 -11.06
C ASP A 94 -6.44 -11.64 -9.88
N SER A 95 -7.76 -11.74 -9.90
CA SER A 95 -8.64 -11.15 -8.88
C SER A 95 -8.45 -11.82 -7.52
N GLU A 96 -8.16 -13.12 -7.47
CA GLU A 96 -7.96 -13.85 -6.21
C GLU A 96 -6.68 -13.40 -5.52
N LEU A 97 -5.60 -13.22 -6.29
CA LEU A 97 -4.36 -12.65 -5.80
C LEU A 97 -4.60 -11.22 -5.28
N CYS A 98 -5.27 -10.36 -6.05
CA CYS A 98 -5.55 -8.99 -5.64
C CYS A 98 -6.36 -8.93 -4.33
N LEU A 99 -7.40 -9.75 -4.21
CA LEU A 99 -8.22 -9.83 -2.99
C LEU A 99 -7.39 -10.29 -1.78
N ARG A 100 -6.49 -11.27 -1.97
CA ARG A 100 -5.57 -11.71 -0.91
C ARG A 100 -4.61 -10.60 -0.49
N LEU A 101 -3.98 -9.91 -1.44
CA LEU A 101 -3.07 -8.79 -1.14
C LEU A 101 -3.79 -7.67 -0.39
N ILE A 102 -5.01 -7.32 -0.81
CA ILE A 102 -5.84 -6.33 -0.11
C ILE A 102 -6.17 -6.82 1.31
N HIS A 103 -6.61 -8.06 1.47
CA HIS A 103 -6.96 -8.59 2.78
C HIS A 103 -5.76 -8.60 3.74
N ILE A 104 -4.59 -9.07 3.27
CA ILE A 104 -3.34 -9.05 4.05
C ILE A 104 -3.03 -7.62 4.47
N THR A 105 -3.04 -6.68 3.52
CA THR A 105 -2.68 -5.29 3.79
C THR A 105 -3.66 -4.63 4.76
N MET A 106 -4.97 -4.83 4.57
CA MET A 106 -6.01 -4.29 5.44
C MET A 106 -5.88 -4.80 6.87
N THR A 107 -5.59 -6.09 7.05
CA THR A 107 -5.37 -6.68 8.37
C THR A 107 -4.13 -6.09 9.03
N MET A 108 -3.01 -6.01 8.29
CA MET A 108 -1.76 -5.46 8.83
C MET A 108 -1.89 -3.97 9.17
N VAL A 109 -2.58 -3.17 8.35
CA VAL A 109 -2.88 -1.76 8.65
C VAL A 109 -3.72 -1.66 9.92
N ALA A 110 -4.80 -2.44 10.05
CA ALA A 110 -5.66 -2.42 11.24
C ALA A 110 -4.91 -2.81 12.52
N GLN A 111 -4.03 -3.81 12.47
CA GLN A 111 -3.21 -4.21 13.62
C GLN A 111 -2.23 -3.10 14.01
N THR A 112 -1.61 -2.47 13.02
CA THR A 112 -0.57 -1.45 13.24
C THR A 112 -1.20 -0.12 13.70
N GLU A 113 -2.35 0.28 13.15
CA GLU A 113 -3.12 1.47 13.53
C GLU A 113 -3.52 1.44 15.01
N LYS A 114 -3.96 0.28 15.52
CA LYS A 114 -4.32 0.09 16.93
C LYS A 114 -3.14 0.37 17.86
N ILE A 115 -1.96 -0.14 17.51
CA ILE A 115 -0.74 0.02 18.33
C ILE A 115 -0.25 1.47 18.29
N VAL A 116 -0.30 2.13 17.12
CA VAL A 116 0.10 3.53 16.98
C VAL A 116 -0.86 4.46 17.74
N SER A 117 -2.16 4.18 17.71
CA SER A 117 -3.17 5.01 18.38
C SER A 117 -3.15 4.86 19.91
N ALA A 118 -2.81 3.68 20.42
CA ALA A 118 -2.78 3.41 21.87
C ALA A 118 -1.59 4.05 22.61
N ASN A 119 -0.53 4.48 21.90
CA ASN A 119 0.75 4.87 22.50
C ASN A 119 1.10 6.36 22.32
N ALA A 120 0.14 7.22 21.96
CA ALA A 120 0.37 8.63 21.63
C ALA A 120 0.94 9.52 22.77
N GLU A 121 1.14 9.00 23.99
CA GLU A 121 1.45 9.78 25.20
C GLU A 121 2.78 9.45 25.91
N SER A 122 3.74 8.71 25.33
CA SER A 122 5.02 8.46 26.03
C SER A 122 6.27 8.39 25.13
N LYS A 123 7.44 8.75 25.68
CA LYS A 123 8.76 8.72 24.98
C LYS A 123 8.98 7.37 24.28
N SER A 124 9.25 7.41 22.98
CA SER A 124 9.11 6.26 22.08
C SER A 124 10.01 5.08 22.44
N LYS A 125 9.40 3.95 22.80
CA LYS A 125 10.08 2.64 22.91
C LYS A 125 10.54 2.17 21.52
N PRO A 126 11.64 1.41 21.39
CA PRO A 126 12.13 0.90 20.10
C PRO A 126 11.08 0.12 19.29
N THR A 127 10.18 -0.59 19.97
CA THR A 127 9.06 -1.32 19.37
C THR A 127 8.07 -0.39 18.64
N GLU A 128 7.75 0.78 19.20
CA GLU A 128 6.82 1.74 18.59
C GLU A 128 7.37 2.32 17.29
N LYS A 129 8.68 2.59 17.25
CA LYS A 129 9.38 3.01 16.04
C LYS A 129 9.32 1.93 14.95
N ARG A 130 9.51 0.66 15.30
CA ARG A 130 9.40 -0.47 14.37
C ARG A 130 8.00 -0.56 13.78
N THR A 131 6.96 -0.53 14.62
CA THR A 131 5.55 -0.56 14.22
C THR A 131 5.21 0.59 13.28
N ARG A 132 5.62 1.82 13.61
CA ARG A 132 5.40 2.99 12.75
C ARG A 132 6.11 2.85 11.40
N ASN A 133 7.35 2.39 11.37
CA ASN A 133 8.08 2.15 10.14
C ASN A 133 7.38 1.09 9.26
N PHE A 134 6.82 0.05 9.88
CA PHE A 134 6.03 -0.95 9.17
C PHE A 134 4.73 -0.38 8.61
N LEU A 135 4.02 0.48 9.37
CA LEU A 135 2.85 1.20 8.84
C LEU A 135 3.22 2.03 7.61
N HIS A 136 4.32 2.77 7.68
CA HIS A 136 4.79 3.59 6.57
C HIS A 136 5.06 2.72 5.35
N PHE A 137 5.75 1.60 5.52
CA PHE A 137 5.99 0.61 4.46
C PHE A 137 4.68 0.11 3.83
N LEU A 138 3.67 -0.25 4.62
CA LEU A 138 2.36 -0.66 4.11
C LEU A 138 1.68 0.46 3.31
N ILE A 139 1.72 1.71 3.79
CA ILE A 139 1.16 2.87 3.06
C ILE A 139 1.82 3.00 1.68
N GLU A 140 3.13 2.77 1.57
CA GLU A 140 3.83 2.82 0.28
C GLU A 140 3.39 1.70 -0.65
N VAL A 141 3.31 0.46 -0.13
CA VAL A 141 2.83 -0.72 -0.86
C VAL A 141 1.47 -0.46 -1.46
N ILE A 142 0.54 0.09 -0.69
CA ILE A 142 -0.81 0.40 -1.15
C ILE A 142 -0.77 1.40 -2.31
N GLY A 143 0.05 2.45 -2.20
CA GLY A 143 0.13 3.47 -3.25
C GLY A 143 0.72 2.92 -4.55
N TYR A 144 1.73 2.05 -4.49
CA TYR A 144 2.25 1.38 -5.68
C TYR A 144 1.26 0.39 -6.29
N PHE A 145 0.52 -0.34 -5.45
CA PHE A 145 -0.56 -1.22 -5.91
C PHE A 145 -1.64 -0.41 -6.64
N ALA A 146 -2.15 0.67 -6.04
CA ALA A 146 -3.15 1.54 -6.65
C ALA A 146 -2.66 2.19 -7.95
N ALA A 147 -1.39 2.60 -8.01
CA ALA A 147 -0.78 3.20 -9.20
C ALA A 147 -0.54 2.19 -10.35
N ALA A 148 -0.70 0.88 -10.11
CA ALA A 148 -0.43 -0.13 -11.11
C ALA A 148 -1.53 -0.21 -12.19
N SER A 149 -2.80 -0.02 -11.82
CA SER A 149 -3.92 0.00 -12.78
C SER A 149 -5.20 0.58 -12.15
N GLU A 150 -6.15 1.05 -12.97
CA GLU A 150 -7.48 1.46 -12.50
C GLU A 150 -8.20 0.34 -11.74
N ARG A 151 -8.03 -0.92 -12.18
CA ARG A 151 -8.59 -2.09 -11.50
C ARG A 151 -8.03 -2.22 -10.07
N ALA A 152 -6.73 -2.02 -9.90
CA ALA A 152 -6.09 -2.05 -8.58
C ALA A 152 -6.62 -0.94 -7.66
N LYS A 153 -6.90 0.27 -8.18
CA LYS A 153 -7.56 1.32 -7.38
C LYS A 153 -8.92 0.87 -6.85
N MET A 154 -9.72 0.19 -7.67
CA MET A 154 -11.04 -0.30 -7.26
C MET A 154 -10.96 -1.31 -6.12
N PHE A 155 -9.95 -2.18 -6.12
CA PHE A 155 -9.69 -3.12 -5.02
C PHE A 155 -9.43 -2.41 -3.68
N CYS A 156 -8.83 -1.21 -3.68
CA CYS A 156 -8.63 -0.41 -2.45
C CYS A 156 -9.94 0.14 -1.85
N LEU A 157 -11.03 0.13 -2.61
CA LEU A 157 -12.36 0.56 -2.15
C LEU A 157 -13.16 -0.60 -1.55
N LEU A 158 -12.70 -1.84 -1.72
CA LEU A 158 -13.35 -3.01 -1.15
C LEU A 158 -13.01 -3.17 0.34
N GLY A 159 -13.93 -3.76 1.09
CA GLY A 159 -13.76 -4.08 2.49
C GLY A 159 -15.10 -4.42 3.15
N TRP A 160 -15.10 -5.36 4.10
CA TRP A 160 -16.33 -5.78 4.78
C TRP A 160 -16.83 -4.75 5.80
N GLN A 161 -15.93 -4.28 6.68
CA GLN A 161 -16.25 -3.30 7.74
C GLN A 161 -15.80 -1.88 7.37
N ARG A 162 -14.58 -1.75 6.87
CA ARG A 162 -13.96 -0.48 6.45
C ARG A 162 -13.04 -0.81 5.29
N SER A 163 -13.15 -0.08 4.18
CA SER A 163 -12.26 -0.28 3.04
C SER A 163 -10.83 0.14 3.36
N LEU A 164 -9.88 -0.34 2.58
CA LEU A 164 -8.47 0.05 2.73
C LEU A 164 -8.29 1.56 2.60
N LEU A 165 -8.98 2.21 1.65
CA LEU A 165 -9.00 3.67 1.54
C LEU A 165 -9.49 4.33 2.83
N MET A 166 -10.60 3.85 3.39
CA MET A 166 -11.12 4.42 4.63
C MET A 166 -10.19 4.18 5.81
N GLN A 167 -9.47 3.05 5.88
CA GLN A 167 -8.41 2.80 6.87
C GLN A 167 -7.33 3.89 6.84
N LEU A 168 -6.86 4.22 5.63
CA LEU A 168 -5.86 5.27 5.44
C LEU A 168 -6.37 6.66 5.81
N VAL A 169 -7.63 6.97 5.47
CA VAL A 169 -8.20 8.31 5.70
C VAL A 169 -8.52 8.59 7.17
N SER A 170 -8.68 7.56 8.01
CA SER A 170 -8.87 7.78 9.47
C SER A 170 -7.64 7.40 10.30
N LEU A 171 -6.45 7.39 9.68
CA LEU A 171 -5.19 7.44 10.43
C LEU A 171 -5.14 8.68 11.36
N PRO A 172 -4.29 8.67 12.40
CA PRO A 172 -4.18 9.80 13.33
C PRO A 172 -3.87 11.12 12.63
N LEU A 173 -4.34 12.24 13.20
CA LEU A 173 -4.23 13.60 12.63
C LEU A 173 -2.79 13.99 12.23
N GLY A 174 -1.77 13.42 12.88
CA GLY A 174 -0.36 13.60 12.51
C GLY A 174 -0.07 13.27 11.04
N TYR A 175 -0.74 12.27 10.46
CA TYR A 175 -0.57 11.92 9.05
C TYR A 175 -1.15 12.94 8.06
N PHE A 176 -1.96 13.89 8.54
CA PHE A 176 -2.58 14.96 7.74
C PHE A 176 -2.04 16.35 8.04
N SER A 177 -1.24 16.49 9.10
CA SER A 177 -0.75 17.79 9.59
C SER A 177 0.78 17.88 9.68
N ASN A 178 1.47 16.75 9.83
CA ASN A 178 2.93 16.71 9.85
C ASN A 178 3.48 16.52 8.43
N ARG A 179 4.40 17.40 8.02
CA ARG A 179 5.00 17.39 6.67
C ARG A 179 5.61 16.05 6.26
N GLU A 180 6.34 15.40 7.16
CA GLU A 180 7.01 14.12 6.88
C GLU A 180 6.02 12.96 6.76
N LEU A 181 4.96 12.95 7.58
CA LEU A 181 3.94 11.91 7.51
C LEU A 181 2.99 12.11 6.33
N MET A 182 2.68 13.36 5.96
CA MET A 182 1.93 13.69 4.75
C MET A 182 2.68 13.25 3.50
N ALA A 183 4.02 13.39 3.47
CA ALA A 183 4.86 12.90 2.38
C ALA A 183 4.73 11.39 2.15
N ILE A 184 4.35 10.64 3.19
CA ILE A 184 4.11 9.20 3.12
C ILE A 184 2.66 8.94 2.70
N LEU A 185 1.69 9.57 3.34
CA LEU A 185 0.27 9.27 3.12
C LEU A 185 -0.31 9.87 1.83
N MET A 186 -0.06 11.15 1.56
CA MET A 186 -0.71 11.89 0.48
C MET A 186 -0.48 11.29 -0.90
N PRO A 187 0.75 10.86 -1.28
CA PRO A 187 0.96 10.22 -2.58
C PRO A 187 0.11 8.96 -2.78
N THR A 188 -0.13 8.20 -1.71
CA THR A 188 -0.95 6.98 -1.74
C THR A 188 -2.43 7.32 -1.89
N LEU A 189 -2.94 8.29 -1.13
CA LEU A 189 -4.34 8.73 -1.25
C LEU A 189 -4.62 9.31 -2.65
N ILE A 190 -3.70 10.12 -3.17
CA ILE A 190 -3.78 10.67 -4.54
C ILE A 190 -3.83 9.54 -5.57
N ALA A 191 -2.96 8.54 -5.45
CA ALA A 191 -2.95 7.40 -6.39
C ALA A 191 -4.28 6.64 -6.42
N ILE A 192 -4.95 6.49 -5.27
CA ILE A 192 -6.27 5.84 -5.17
C ILE A 192 -7.39 6.74 -5.71
N CYS A 193 -7.35 8.05 -5.40
CA CYS A 193 -8.46 8.97 -5.64
C CYS A 193 -8.43 9.66 -7.01
N TYR A 194 -7.26 9.78 -7.65
CA TYR A 194 -7.16 10.46 -8.95
C TYR A 194 -7.98 9.73 -10.02
N GLN A 195 -8.90 10.47 -10.65
CA GLN A 195 -9.88 9.98 -11.63
C GLN A 195 -10.79 8.87 -11.11
N ASN A 196 -11.04 8.82 -9.80
CA ASN A 196 -11.88 7.81 -9.17
C ASN A 196 -13.01 8.48 -8.35
N PRO A 197 -14.16 8.80 -8.98
CA PRO A 197 -15.26 9.49 -8.29
C PRO A 197 -15.82 8.70 -7.10
N MET A 198 -15.85 7.37 -7.18
CA MET A 198 -16.27 6.54 -6.05
C MET A 198 -15.35 6.71 -4.83
N ALA A 199 -14.04 6.78 -5.05
CA ALA A 199 -13.07 7.07 -3.99
C ALA A 199 -13.29 8.46 -3.39
N ILE A 200 -13.53 9.47 -4.24
CA ILE A 200 -13.82 10.85 -3.80
C ILE A 200 -15.07 10.89 -2.91
N ASP A 201 -16.16 10.25 -3.34
CA ASP A 201 -17.40 10.20 -2.57
C ASP A 201 -17.22 9.50 -1.21
N LEU A 202 -16.41 8.43 -1.15
CA LEU A 202 -16.11 7.72 0.09
C LEU A 202 -15.38 8.61 1.11
N ILE A 203 -14.39 9.39 0.68
CA ILE A 203 -13.53 10.15 1.61
C ILE A 203 -14.12 11.48 2.01
N LYS A 204 -15.07 12.02 1.25
CA LYS A 204 -15.65 13.36 1.43
C LYS A 204 -16.07 13.69 2.86
N PRO A 205 -16.64 12.77 3.67
CA PRO A 205 -16.98 13.05 5.07
C PRO A 205 -15.77 13.27 5.98
N SER A 206 -14.59 12.77 5.61
CA SER A 206 -13.39 12.78 6.45
C SER A 206 -12.28 13.68 5.92
N LEU A 207 -12.19 13.87 4.60
CA LEU A 207 -11.13 14.61 3.94
C LEU A 207 -11.64 15.26 2.66
N SER A 208 -11.38 16.57 2.50
CA SER A 208 -11.69 17.27 1.25
C SER A 208 -10.69 16.90 0.16
N ALA A 209 -11.19 16.57 -1.04
CA ALA A 209 -10.37 16.30 -2.22
C ALA A 209 -9.44 17.48 -2.57
N LYS A 210 -9.83 18.72 -2.27
CA LYS A 210 -8.99 19.93 -2.47
C LYS A 210 -7.66 19.87 -1.72
N THR A 211 -7.59 19.11 -0.62
CA THR A 211 -6.35 18.87 0.13
C THR A 211 -5.26 18.26 -0.77
N PHE A 212 -5.66 17.41 -1.73
CA PHE A 212 -4.74 16.80 -2.68
C PHE A 212 -4.21 17.81 -3.70
N ALA A 213 -5.04 18.73 -4.18
CA ALA A 213 -4.61 19.81 -5.06
C ALA A 213 -3.57 20.71 -4.35
N ILE A 214 -3.89 21.16 -3.14
CA ILE A 214 -3.00 21.99 -2.31
C ILE A 214 -1.66 21.26 -2.07
N TYR A 215 -1.70 19.97 -1.75
CA TYR A 215 -0.48 19.19 -1.54
C TYR A 215 0.39 19.11 -2.80
N LEU A 216 -0.23 18.88 -3.97
CA LEU A 216 0.48 18.80 -5.26
C LEU A 216 1.07 20.16 -5.68
N GLU A 217 0.35 21.26 -5.45
CA GLU A 217 0.84 22.62 -5.69
C GLU A 217 2.05 22.92 -4.80
N ALA A 218 1.93 22.67 -3.49
CA ALA A 218 3.02 22.87 -2.54
C ALA A 218 4.25 21.97 -2.83
N ALA A 219 4.06 20.79 -3.43
CA ALA A 219 5.15 19.94 -3.88
C ALA A 219 5.87 20.49 -5.14
N GLN A 220 5.19 21.29 -5.97
CA GLN A 220 5.84 22.00 -7.08
C GLN A 220 6.70 23.16 -6.59
N ASP A 221 6.26 23.84 -5.54
CA ASP A 221 7.02 24.92 -4.88
C ASP A 221 8.12 24.40 -3.93
N GLU A 222 8.47 23.11 -4.02
CA GLU A 222 9.46 22.42 -3.17
C GLU A 222 9.17 22.47 -1.66
N GLN A 223 7.97 22.91 -1.27
CA GLN A 223 7.50 22.91 0.12
C GLN A 223 7.17 21.50 0.60
N PHE A 224 6.94 20.54 -0.30
CA PHE A 224 6.79 19.12 0.02
C PHE A 224 7.69 18.26 -0.87
N PRO A 225 8.12 17.09 -0.39
CA PRO A 225 8.86 16.15 -1.23
C PRO A 225 7.97 15.67 -2.37
N GLU A 226 8.61 15.37 -3.50
CA GLU A 226 7.95 14.86 -4.69
C GLU A 226 7.13 13.59 -4.38
N PRO A 227 5.83 13.54 -4.76
CA PRO A 227 5.03 12.33 -4.69
C PRO A 227 5.62 11.15 -5.51
N ALA A 228 6.50 10.35 -4.90
CA ALA A 228 7.21 9.24 -5.56
C ALA A 228 6.31 8.16 -6.20
N ARG A 229 5.04 8.08 -5.76
CA ARG A 229 4.04 7.11 -6.23
C ARG A 229 3.02 7.70 -7.22
N PHE A 230 3.10 8.99 -7.51
CA PHE A 230 2.19 9.67 -8.44
C PHE A 230 2.97 10.45 -9.51
N PRO A 231 3.00 10.01 -10.78
CA PRO A 231 3.88 10.57 -11.79
C PRO A 231 3.67 12.06 -12.04
N LYS A 232 4.76 12.85 -12.03
CA LYS A 232 4.78 14.31 -12.30
C LYS A 232 3.96 14.74 -13.52
N LYS A 233 4.01 13.96 -14.60
CA LYS A 233 3.26 14.24 -15.83
C LYS A 233 1.74 14.39 -15.63
N PHE A 234 1.18 13.84 -14.55
CA PHE A 234 -0.25 13.90 -14.25
C PHE A 234 -0.60 14.99 -13.23
N TRP A 235 0.37 15.74 -12.69
CA TRP A 235 0.11 16.66 -11.58
C TRP A 235 -0.81 17.81 -11.98
N SER A 236 -0.59 18.44 -13.13
CA SER A 236 -1.43 19.54 -13.61
C SER A 236 -2.89 19.10 -13.78
N ASP A 237 -3.10 17.92 -14.35
CA ASP A 237 -4.44 17.35 -14.53
C ASP A 237 -5.05 16.95 -13.17
N ALA A 238 -4.26 16.41 -12.26
CA ALA A 238 -4.70 16.03 -10.91
C ALA A 238 -5.10 17.24 -10.06
N ILE A 239 -4.34 18.32 -10.09
CA ILE A 239 -4.66 19.58 -9.42
C ILE A 239 -6.01 20.09 -9.91
N LYS A 240 -6.19 20.13 -11.25
CA LYS A 240 -7.46 20.56 -11.86
C LYS A 240 -8.60 19.62 -11.47
N TYR A 241 -8.38 18.31 -11.49
CA TYR A 241 -9.39 17.31 -11.11
C TYR A 241 -9.86 17.52 -9.67
N PHE A 242 -8.94 17.50 -8.71
CA PHE A 242 -9.27 17.59 -7.28
C PHE A 242 -9.82 18.96 -6.86
N SER A 243 -9.45 20.04 -7.55
CA SER A 243 -10.00 21.37 -7.30
C SER A 243 -11.48 21.50 -7.66
N ASN A 244 -11.95 20.67 -8.59
CA ASN A 244 -13.32 20.66 -9.12
C ASN A 244 -14.22 19.56 -8.50
N CYS A 245 -13.67 18.74 -7.60
CA CYS A 245 -14.41 17.72 -6.85
C CYS A 245 -15.16 18.28 -5.63
#